data_AF-Q5WUT0-F1
#
_entry.id   AF-Q5WUT0-F1
#
_cell.length_a   1.000
_cell.length_b   1.000
_cell.length_c   1.000
_cell.angle_alpha   90.00
_cell.angle_beta   90.00
_cell.angle_gamma   90.00
#
_symmetry.space_group_name_H-M   'P 1'
#
loop_
_entity.id
_entity.type
_entity.pdbx_description
1 polymer ?
#
loop_
_entity_poly.entity_id
_entity_poly.type
_entity_poly.pdbx_seq_one_letter_code
_entity_poly.pdbx_strand_id
1 'polypeptide(L)'
;MRYAVTYCAMDHEFSGNPFWHSCILLSQWDDNGKIEVVDNWGFYGVPSTVRDTWLSKLKIKLGLDVDLKGNHGMLRHEELRYLDVGYGLHGVTFELTREKFDLLQLKCQTMLEEQKQAVKEVVESQGIAGKQKYRIYEHEEYSPLIFALEKIKATQKGHRPRLKPFELNLSFTLWGPALNQSYTCKSLMVDLLKGILTQEQIARITEEGKHPTVPRYSGKLEKIYLHSSGPLREHKKSSGAIVHYRDLQDEGVKLHWTLPPQEIEALSGDTIKLLEISEEYCDEVKQTISKLQKLEWLFIDAKLPEKYHSYQEDLIARIRQCYEAFAEVEPKKAKSTTTGWMGFALSLFSLPKDLDEKSLLQKLNNAKYLINSLYMAIVDYWKIYDDWPSETKTDSTDYNPLEALAAYLCEDDKKKLCKIIGRNYLDPSSEEEFDNIEESEWKNSELGSASARTM
;
A
#
# COMPACT_ATOMS: atom_id res chain seq x y z
N MET A 1 5.78 -19.36 17.37
CA MET A 1 5.26 -17.99 17.15
C MET A 1 6.43 -17.04 17.23
N ARG A 2 6.61 -16.24 16.20
CA ARG A 2 7.61 -15.16 16.08
C ARG A 2 6.88 -13.83 16.04
N TYR A 3 7.59 -12.78 16.44
CA TYR A 3 7.06 -11.44 16.59
C TYR A 3 8.03 -10.46 15.97
N ALA A 4 7.52 -9.40 15.35
CA ALA A 4 8.36 -8.35 14.81
C ALA A 4 7.71 -6.99 14.94
N VAL A 5 8.56 -5.97 14.97
CA VAL A 5 8.17 -4.59 14.69
C VAL A 5 8.81 -4.14 13.39
N THR A 6 8.03 -3.49 12.54
CA THR A 6 8.53 -2.85 11.33
C THR A 6 8.39 -1.35 11.48
N TYR A 7 9.52 -0.64 11.43
CA TYR A 7 9.49 0.81 11.29
C TYR A 7 9.22 1.14 9.82
N CYS A 8 8.21 1.96 9.58
CA CYS A 8 7.77 2.30 8.24
C CYS A 8 7.85 3.80 7.96
N ALA A 9 8.06 4.13 6.69
CA ALA A 9 7.92 5.45 6.12
C ALA A 9 7.03 5.37 4.86
N MET A 10 5.88 6.06 4.90
CA MET A 10 4.95 6.22 3.79
C MET A 10 5.32 7.45 2.98
N ASP A 11 5.61 7.25 1.70
CA ASP A 11 6.07 8.32 0.83
C ASP A 11 4.95 9.24 0.30
N HIS A 12 5.36 10.19 -0.54
CA HIS A 12 4.50 11.21 -1.13
C HIS A 12 3.37 10.68 -2.01
N GLU A 13 3.43 9.43 -2.51
CA GLU A 13 2.39 8.85 -3.36
C GLU A 13 1.04 8.75 -2.61
N PHE A 14 1.06 8.75 -1.27
CA PHE A 14 -0.14 8.66 -0.43
C PHE A 14 -0.80 9.97 -0.05
N SER A 15 -0.03 11.03 0.19
CA SER A 15 -0.53 12.24 0.86
C SER A 15 0.01 13.55 0.31
N GLY A 16 0.90 13.52 -0.68
CA GLY A 16 1.57 14.71 -1.18
C GLY A 16 2.47 15.40 -0.15
N ASN A 17 2.65 14.84 1.06
CA ASN A 17 3.54 15.37 2.08
C ASN A 17 5.01 15.13 1.68
N PRO A 18 5.81 16.20 1.45
CA PRO A 18 7.19 16.07 0.99
C PRO A 18 8.14 15.48 2.05
N PHE A 19 7.73 15.46 3.32
CA PHE A 19 8.51 14.89 4.43
C PHE A 19 8.16 13.45 4.76
N TRP A 20 7.18 12.88 4.04
CA TRP A 20 6.66 11.53 4.27
C TRP A 20 6.01 11.40 5.65
N HIS A 21 5.47 10.24 5.95
CA HIS A 21 4.86 9.92 7.25
C HIS A 21 5.46 8.64 7.83
N SER A 22 5.60 8.54 9.15
CA SER A 22 6.14 7.36 9.82
C SER A 22 5.10 6.68 10.69
N CYS A 23 5.12 5.36 10.64
CA CYS A 23 4.34 4.48 11.50
C CYS A 23 5.16 3.26 11.90
N ILE A 24 4.64 2.48 12.84
CA ILE A 24 5.13 1.14 13.18
C ILE A 24 4.06 0.11 12.91
N LEU A 25 4.47 -1.07 12.48
CA LEU A 25 3.62 -2.24 12.30
C LEU A 25 4.08 -3.33 13.26
N LEU A 26 3.15 -3.95 13.96
CA LEU A 26 3.39 -5.09 14.85
C LEU A 26 2.88 -6.34 14.18
N SER A 27 3.79 -7.27 13.90
CA SER A 27 3.50 -8.48 13.14
C SER A 27 3.77 -9.74 13.96
N GLN A 28 2.97 -10.78 13.72
CA GLN A 28 3.18 -12.11 14.29
C GLN A 28 2.98 -13.20 13.23
N TRP A 29 3.68 -14.32 13.39
CA TRP A 29 3.55 -15.48 12.52
C TRP A 29 4.10 -16.76 13.16
N ASP A 30 3.66 -17.90 12.67
CA ASP A 30 4.23 -19.21 12.97
C ASP A 30 5.15 -19.68 11.83
N ASP A 31 5.55 -20.95 11.83
CA ASP A 31 6.43 -21.48 10.77
C ASP A 31 5.68 -21.81 9.47
N ASN A 32 4.35 -21.64 9.42
CA ASN A 32 3.55 -22.00 8.26
C ASN A 32 2.28 -21.14 8.12
N GLY A 33 2.21 -20.34 7.07
CA GLY A 33 1.06 -19.50 6.75
C GLY A 33 1.45 -18.05 6.48
N LYS A 34 0.52 -17.12 6.69
CA LYS A 34 0.72 -15.69 6.39
C LYS A 34 1.21 -14.93 7.62
N ILE A 35 2.09 -13.94 7.41
CA ILE A 35 2.45 -12.99 8.46
C ILE A 35 1.32 -11.97 8.64
N GLU A 36 0.72 -11.92 9.83
CA GLU A 36 -0.38 -11.03 10.18
C GLU A 36 0.17 -9.76 10.85
N VAL A 37 -0.28 -8.60 10.38
CA VAL A 37 -0.08 -7.31 11.06
C VAL A 37 -1.22 -7.15 12.06
N VAL A 38 -0.94 -7.43 13.33
CA VAL A 38 -1.96 -7.45 14.40
C VAL A 38 -2.25 -6.08 14.97
N ASP A 39 -1.33 -5.14 14.80
CA ASP A 39 -1.50 -3.78 15.30
C ASP A 39 -0.60 -2.80 14.53
N ASN A 40 -0.97 -1.54 14.48
CA ASN A 40 -0.24 -0.50 13.77
C ASN A 40 -0.47 0.88 14.40
N TRP A 41 0.57 1.71 14.39
CA TRP A 41 0.53 3.00 15.06
C TRP A 41 1.23 4.08 14.26
N GLY A 42 0.54 5.20 14.08
CA GLY A 42 1.04 6.45 13.53
C GLY A 42 0.88 7.60 14.52
N PHE A 43 1.61 8.68 14.28
CA PHE A 43 1.48 9.90 15.06
C PHE A 43 1.18 11.10 14.18
N TYR A 44 0.04 11.72 14.43
CA TYR A 44 -0.53 12.74 13.57
C TYR A 44 -0.59 14.08 14.25
N GLY A 45 0.01 15.10 13.63
CA GLY A 45 -0.16 16.49 14.07
C GLY A 45 -1.60 16.92 13.94
N VAL A 46 -2.10 17.65 14.93
CA VAL A 46 -3.45 18.22 14.89
C VAL A 46 -3.51 19.33 13.82
N PRO A 47 -4.61 19.43 13.03
CA PRO A 47 -4.73 20.41 11.95
C PRO A 47 -4.44 21.83 12.38
N SER A 48 -3.96 22.64 11.44
CA SER A 48 -3.62 24.02 11.74
C SER A 48 -4.85 24.82 12.15
N THR A 49 -4.74 25.49 13.30
CA THR A 49 -5.77 26.39 13.83
C THR A 49 -5.70 27.80 13.22
N VAL A 50 -4.59 28.13 12.54
CA VAL A 50 -4.39 29.42 11.85
C VAL A 50 -4.35 29.19 10.34
N ARG A 51 -5.40 29.63 9.62
CA ARG A 51 -5.56 29.36 8.17
C ARG A 51 -5.44 30.59 7.26
N ASP A 52 -5.67 31.79 7.79
CA ASP A 52 -5.85 32.98 6.95
C ASP A 52 -4.57 33.76 6.61
N THR A 53 -3.40 33.32 7.11
CA THR A 53 -2.13 33.98 6.79
C THR A 53 -1.50 33.44 5.51
N TRP A 54 -0.72 34.27 4.80
CA TRP A 54 -0.01 33.87 3.57
C TRP A 54 0.87 32.64 3.79
N LEU A 55 1.64 32.63 4.89
CA LEU A 55 2.48 31.50 5.29
C LEU A 55 1.64 30.23 5.50
N SER A 56 0.44 30.35 6.07
CA SER A 56 -0.44 29.22 6.33
C SER A 56 -1.06 28.66 5.05
N LYS A 57 -1.43 29.52 4.11
CA LYS A 57 -1.89 29.11 2.79
C LYS A 57 -0.77 28.39 2.02
N LEU A 58 0.47 28.89 2.11
CA LEU A 58 1.62 28.27 1.48
C LEU A 58 1.93 26.88 2.07
N LYS A 59 2.00 26.72 3.40
CA LYS A 59 2.27 25.41 4.01
C LYS A 59 1.17 24.38 3.67
N ILE A 60 -0.10 24.79 3.69
CA ILE A 60 -1.23 23.92 3.36
C ILE A 60 -1.14 23.49 1.89
N LYS A 61 -0.79 24.41 0.98
CA LYS A 61 -0.55 24.09 -0.43
C LYS A 61 0.60 23.09 -0.62
N LEU A 62 1.57 23.07 0.27
CA LEU A 62 2.69 22.11 0.28
C LEU A 62 2.36 20.81 1.05
N GLY A 63 1.10 20.58 1.42
CA GLY A 63 0.68 19.36 2.13
C GLY A 63 0.91 19.37 3.64
N LEU A 64 1.27 20.52 4.23
CA LEU A 64 1.59 20.66 5.64
C LEU A 64 0.46 21.39 6.39
N ASP A 65 -0.67 20.70 6.58
CA ASP A 65 -1.81 21.20 7.38
C ASP A 65 -1.59 20.96 8.89
N VAL A 66 -0.54 21.57 9.45
CA VAL A 66 -0.22 21.53 10.88
C VAL A 66 0.27 22.91 11.35
N ASP A 67 0.15 23.18 12.65
CA ASP A 67 0.80 24.36 13.24
C ASP A 67 2.31 24.11 13.38
N LEU A 68 3.13 25.11 13.04
CA LEU A 68 4.58 24.97 13.05
C LEU A 68 5.13 24.86 14.48
N LYS A 69 4.44 25.47 15.46
CA LYS A 69 4.81 25.54 16.87
C LYS A 69 3.59 25.55 17.77
N GLY A 70 3.75 25.08 19.01
CA GLY A 70 2.74 25.29 20.05
C GLY A 70 1.49 24.41 19.93
N ASN A 71 1.56 23.35 19.13
CA ASN A 71 0.50 22.36 18.99
C ASN A 71 1.07 20.95 19.26
N HIS A 72 0.19 19.97 19.34
CA HIS A 72 0.52 18.59 19.67
C HIS A 72 0.15 17.64 18.53
N GLY A 73 0.59 16.39 18.66
CA GLY A 73 0.07 15.30 17.86
C GLY A 73 -0.67 14.27 18.71
N MET A 74 -1.33 13.35 18.03
CA MET A 74 -2.06 12.24 18.62
C MET A 74 -1.60 10.92 18.01
N LEU A 75 -1.37 9.93 18.87
CA LEU A 75 -1.12 8.56 18.47
C LEU A 75 -2.44 7.95 17.98
N ARG A 76 -2.43 7.27 16.83
CA ARG A 76 -3.62 6.67 16.22
C ARG A 76 -3.23 5.44 15.41
N HIS A 77 -4.17 4.53 15.21
CA HIS A 77 -4.03 3.50 14.19
C HIS A 77 -4.03 4.13 12.80
N GLU A 78 -3.24 3.56 11.90
CA GLU A 78 -3.24 3.87 10.48
C GLU A 78 -4.51 3.35 9.82
N GLU A 79 -4.97 4.05 8.79
CA GLU A 79 -6.11 3.61 7.99
C GLU A 79 -5.63 2.58 6.96
N LEU A 80 -6.30 1.43 6.85
CA LEU A 80 -5.89 0.34 5.96
C LEU A 80 -5.73 0.75 4.50
N ARG A 81 -6.58 1.66 4.03
CA ARG A 81 -6.52 2.22 2.67
C ARG A 81 -5.17 2.89 2.33
N TYR A 82 -4.30 3.10 3.31
CA TYR A 82 -2.93 3.61 3.11
C TYR A 82 -1.87 2.52 3.23
N LEU A 83 -2.24 1.31 3.65
CA LEU A 83 -1.34 0.20 3.90
C LEU A 83 -1.43 -0.89 2.81
N ASP A 84 -2.58 -1.02 2.12
CA ASP A 84 -2.90 -2.17 1.26
C ASP A 84 -3.06 -1.84 -0.25
N VAL A 85 -2.69 -0.63 -0.68
CA VAL A 85 -2.86 -0.19 -2.09
C VAL A 85 -1.75 -0.63 -3.03
N GLY A 86 -0.68 -1.23 -2.49
CA GLY A 86 0.43 -1.77 -3.26
C GLY A 86 1.46 -0.75 -3.75
N TYR A 87 1.67 0.35 -3.03
CA TYR A 87 2.76 1.31 -3.29
C TYR A 87 3.08 2.15 -2.06
N GLY A 88 4.12 2.99 -2.16
CA GLY A 88 4.48 4.06 -1.22
C GLY A 88 4.93 3.67 0.19
N LEU A 89 4.83 2.40 0.59
CA LEU A 89 5.23 1.94 1.93
C LEU A 89 6.66 1.38 1.89
N HIS A 90 7.54 1.95 2.72
CA HIS A 90 8.92 1.52 2.86
C HIS A 90 9.22 1.22 4.32
N GLY A 91 10.07 0.25 4.63
CA GLY A 91 10.42 -0.01 6.03
C GLY A 91 11.59 -0.94 6.24
N VAL A 92 11.87 -1.22 7.51
CA VAL A 92 12.85 -2.20 7.98
C VAL A 92 12.25 -2.96 9.16
N THR A 93 12.43 -4.28 9.17
CA THR A 93 11.80 -5.17 10.14
C THR A 93 12.82 -5.64 11.18
N PHE A 94 12.41 -5.67 12.44
CA PHE A 94 13.20 -6.17 13.55
C PHE A 94 12.42 -7.28 14.25
N GLU A 95 13.01 -8.48 14.30
CA GLU A 95 12.41 -9.58 15.07
C GLU A 95 12.57 -9.28 16.57
N LEU A 96 11.48 -9.47 17.31
CA LEU A 96 11.40 -9.19 18.74
C LEU A 96 11.15 -10.48 19.52
N THR A 97 11.61 -10.48 20.77
CA THR A 97 11.11 -11.46 21.73
C THR A 97 9.67 -11.09 22.10
N ARG A 98 8.91 -12.07 22.59
CA ARG A 98 7.51 -11.85 23.01
C ARG A 98 7.41 -10.74 24.05
N GLU A 99 8.32 -10.70 25.02
CA GLU A 99 8.30 -9.70 26.10
C GLU A 99 8.47 -8.29 25.55
N LYS A 100 9.35 -8.10 24.56
CA LYS A 100 9.57 -6.80 23.90
C LYS A 100 8.38 -6.39 23.04
N PHE A 101 7.75 -7.36 22.38
CA PHE A 101 6.55 -7.14 21.57
C PHE A 101 5.37 -6.70 22.44
N ASP A 102 5.07 -7.45 23.50
CA ASP A 102 4.00 -7.16 24.46
C ASP A 102 4.25 -5.80 25.17
N LEU A 103 5.51 -5.50 25.52
CA LEU A 103 5.88 -4.21 26.09
C LEU A 103 5.64 -3.04 25.13
N LEU A 104 5.92 -3.21 23.83
CA LEU A 104 5.67 -2.17 22.83
C LEU A 104 4.16 -1.95 22.62
N GLN A 105 3.36 -3.01 22.57
CA GLN A 105 1.89 -2.89 22.54
C GLN A 105 1.37 -2.11 23.75
N LEU A 106 1.81 -2.48 24.95
CA LEU A 106 1.42 -1.81 26.19
C LEU A 106 1.82 -0.33 26.18
N LYS A 107 3.04 -0.01 25.73
CA LYS A 107 3.51 1.39 25.61
C LYS A 107 2.61 2.22 24.68
N CYS A 108 2.22 1.67 23.53
CA CYS A 108 1.38 2.37 22.57
C CYS A 108 -0.04 2.60 23.11
N GLN A 109 -0.66 1.56 23.65
CA GLN A 109 -1.99 1.64 24.26
C GLN A 109 -2.02 2.62 25.44
N THR A 110 -1.04 2.53 26.35
CA THR A 110 -0.93 3.44 27.50
C THR A 110 -0.82 4.89 27.03
N MET A 111 0.04 5.17 26.04
CA MET A 111 0.21 6.52 25.52
C MET A 111 -1.08 7.05 24.88
N LEU A 112 -1.80 6.23 24.09
CA LEU A 112 -3.07 6.63 23.51
C LEU A 112 -4.09 7.04 24.59
N GLU A 113 -4.26 6.20 25.62
CA GLU A 113 -5.21 6.45 26.69
C GLU A 113 -4.81 7.67 27.54
N GLU A 114 -3.52 7.84 27.83
CA GLU A 114 -3.01 9.05 28.50
C GLU A 114 -3.27 10.32 27.69
N GLN A 115 -3.11 10.27 26.36
CA GLN A 115 -3.39 11.41 25.47
C GLN A 115 -4.89 11.74 25.47
N LYS A 116 -5.77 10.74 25.29
CA LYS A 116 -7.23 10.93 25.37
C LYS A 116 -7.66 11.53 26.70
N GLN A 117 -7.12 10.99 27.80
CA GLN A 117 -7.43 11.45 29.15
C GLN A 117 -6.95 12.88 29.39
N ALA A 118 -5.75 13.25 28.90
CA ALA A 118 -5.25 14.62 28.98
C ALA A 118 -6.16 15.63 28.25
N VAL A 119 -6.61 15.28 27.03
CA VAL A 119 -7.57 16.11 26.27
C VAL A 119 -8.87 16.26 27.05
N LYS A 120 -9.46 15.14 27.49
CA LYS A 120 -10.74 15.11 28.21
C LYS A 120 -10.72 15.98 29.47
N GLU A 121 -9.68 15.84 30.30
CA GLU A 121 -9.55 16.63 31.53
C GLU A 121 -9.51 18.14 31.27
N VAL A 122 -8.85 18.59 30.20
CA VAL A 122 -8.80 20.01 29.85
C VAL A 122 -10.15 20.48 29.32
N VAL A 123 -10.74 19.73 28.39
CA VAL A 123 -12.05 20.04 27.79
C VAL A 123 -13.13 20.19 28.86
N GLU A 124 -13.23 19.23 29.79
CA GLU A 124 -14.20 19.25 30.89
C GLU A 124 -13.95 20.43 31.82
N SER A 125 -12.68 20.73 32.16
CA SER A 125 -12.34 21.85 33.04
C SER A 125 -12.67 23.23 32.47
N GLN A 126 -12.64 23.36 31.14
CA GLN A 126 -12.86 24.62 30.43
C GLN A 126 -14.28 24.74 29.84
N GLY A 127 -15.11 23.69 29.93
CA GLY A 127 -16.44 23.67 29.34
C GLY A 127 -16.43 23.81 27.81
N ILE A 128 -15.42 23.25 27.15
CA ILE A 128 -15.24 23.36 25.69
C ILE A 128 -16.25 22.45 24.98
N ALA A 129 -17.07 23.02 24.09
CA ALA A 129 -17.98 22.24 23.25
C ALA A 129 -17.22 21.46 22.16
N GLY A 130 -17.69 20.26 21.85
CA GLY A 130 -17.17 19.45 20.74
C GLY A 130 -17.84 19.78 19.42
N LYS A 131 -17.15 19.47 18.32
CA LYS A 131 -17.71 19.49 16.97
C LYS A 131 -18.06 18.10 16.48
N GLN A 132 -19.14 17.99 15.72
CA GLN A 132 -19.59 16.73 15.13
C GLN A 132 -18.68 16.25 13.97
N LYS A 133 -18.00 17.18 13.28
CA LYS A 133 -17.07 16.87 12.19
C LYS A 133 -15.67 17.34 12.55
N TYR A 134 -14.74 16.39 12.67
CA TYR A 134 -13.35 16.61 13.03
C TYR A 134 -12.45 15.64 12.27
N ARG A 135 -11.14 15.92 12.19
CA ARG A 135 -10.15 15.05 11.55
C ARG A 135 -9.42 14.15 12.54
N ILE A 136 -9.02 14.69 13.69
CA ILE A 136 -8.25 13.96 14.71
C ILE A 136 -9.10 13.66 15.94
N TYR A 137 -9.67 14.69 16.59
CA TYR A 137 -10.59 14.54 17.71
C TYR A 137 -11.53 15.75 17.79
N GLU A 138 -12.63 15.62 18.53
CA GLU A 138 -13.79 16.54 18.57
C GLU A 138 -13.48 18.01 18.89
N HIS A 139 -12.33 18.29 19.53
CA HIS A 139 -11.94 19.61 20.02
C HIS A 139 -10.66 20.15 19.34
N GLU A 140 -10.35 19.67 18.13
CA GLU A 140 -9.10 20.00 17.43
C GLU A 140 -8.88 21.51 17.18
N GLU A 141 -9.95 22.32 17.16
CA GLU A 141 -9.82 23.79 17.03
C GLU A 141 -9.23 24.48 18.28
N TYR A 142 -9.34 23.84 19.44
CA TYR A 142 -8.79 24.32 20.71
C TYR A 142 -7.47 23.63 21.05
N SER A 143 -6.88 22.89 20.11
CA SER A 143 -5.70 22.06 20.36
C SER A 143 -4.48 22.81 20.91
N PRO A 144 -4.18 24.06 20.53
CA PRO A 144 -3.08 24.82 21.14
C PRO A 144 -3.35 25.18 22.61
N LEU A 145 -4.60 25.55 22.93
CA LEU A 145 -5.02 25.83 24.30
C LEU A 145 -4.95 24.57 25.17
N ILE A 146 -5.48 23.46 24.66
CA ILE A 146 -5.44 22.15 25.33
C ILE A 146 -4.01 21.77 25.66
N PHE A 147 -3.10 21.92 24.69
CA PHE A 147 -1.70 21.60 24.88
C PHE A 147 -1.00 22.51 25.89
N ALA A 148 -1.28 23.82 25.85
CA ALA A 148 -0.70 24.79 26.77
C ALA A 148 -1.12 24.50 28.22
N LEU A 149 -2.41 24.19 28.44
CA LEU A 149 -2.93 23.88 29.78
C LEU A 149 -2.39 22.54 30.32
N GLU A 150 -2.29 21.50 29.49
CA GLU A 150 -1.65 20.23 29.89
C GLU A 150 -0.17 20.45 30.25
N LYS A 151 0.57 21.28 29.50
CA LYS A 151 1.96 21.64 29.87
C LYS A 151 2.04 22.28 31.24
N ILE A 152 1.19 23.30 31.51
CA ILE A 152 1.15 23.99 32.81
C ILE A 152 0.83 23.00 33.93
N LYS A 153 -0.20 22.16 33.74
CA LYS A 153 -0.63 21.15 34.70
C LYS A 153 0.46 20.12 34.99
N ALA A 154 1.14 19.63 33.96
CA ALA A 154 2.23 18.69 34.10
C ALA A 154 3.40 19.29 34.87
N THR A 155 3.78 20.55 34.59
CA THR A 155 4.80 21.27 35.34
C THR A 155 4.41 21.45 36.81
N GLN A 156 3.16 21.84 37.11
CA GLN A 156 2.66 22.01 38.48
C GLN A 156 2.69 20.68 39.28
N LYS A 157 2.41 19.56 38.61
CA LYS A 157 2.40 18.23 39.22
C LYS A 157 3.77 17.51 39.17
N GLY A 158 4.81 18.14 38.63
CA GLY A 158 6.16 17.58 38.57
C GLY A 158 6.32 16.38 37.63
N HIS A 159 5.46 16.22 36.61
CA HIS A 159 5.56 15.16 35.62
C HIS A 159 5.75 15.70 34.20
N ARG A 160 6.11 14.82 33.25
CA ARG A 160 6.18 15.19 31.83
C ARG A 160 4.76 15.32 31.24
N PRO A 161 4.53 16.24 30.29
CA PRO A 161 3.25 16.33 29.60
C PRO A 161 2.90 15.01 28.89
N ARG A 162 1.63 14.59 29.00
CA ARG A 162 1.10 13.40 28.32
C ARG A 162 0.98 13.63 26.82
N LEU A 163 0.48 14.81 26.43
CA LEU A 163 0.48 15.26 25.04
C LEU A 163 1.90 15.59 24.58
N LYS A 164 2.29 15.07 23.41
CA LYS A 164 3.59 15.31 22.80
C LYS A 164 3.50 16.38 21.72
N PRO A 165 4.50 17.27 21.59
CA PRO A 165 4.49 18.29 20.56
C PRO A 165 4.39 17.67 19.16
N PHE A 166 3.84 18.40 18.21
CA PHE A 166 4.04 18.13 16.79
C PHE A 166 4.44 19.44 16.13
N GLU A 167 5.74 19.61 15.89
CA GLU A 167 6.34 20.89 15.54
C GLU A 167 7.34 20.71 14.42
N LEU A 168 7.24 21.56 13.40
CA LEU A 168 8.17 21.62 12.27
C LEU A 168 9.05 22.86 12.43
N ASN A 169 10.17 22.66 13.12
CA ASN A 169 11.14 23.71 13.43
C ASN A 169 12.25 23.72 12.38
N LEU A 170 12.14 24.64 11.43
CA LEU A 170 13.21 24.94 10.47
C LEU A 170 14.32 25.73 11.15
N SER A 171 15.51 25.14 11.21
CA SER A 171 16.75 25.82 11.61
C SER A 171 17.67 25.96 10.40
N PHE A 172 18.63 26.89 10.44
CA PHE A 172 19.69 26.98 9.45
C PHE A 172 21.01 26.53 10.08
N THR A 173 21.65 25.57 9.44
CA THR A 173 22.99 25.10 9.77
C THR A 173 23.98 25.61 8.71
N LEU A 174 25.29 25.43 8.96
CA LEU A 174 26.33 25.71 7.97
C LEU A 174 26.14 24.96 6.64
N TRP A 175 25.34 23.89 6.64
CA TRP A 175 25.06 23.04 5.47
C TRP A 175 23.66 23.27 4.89
N GLY A 176 22.98 24.35 5.30
CA GLY A 176 21.65 24.72 4.83
C GLY A 176 20.54 24.44 5.85
N PRO A 177 19.26 24.45 5.40
CA PRO A 177 18.11 24.27 6.28
C PRO A 177 18.08 22.86 6.90
N ALA A 178 17.75 22.78 8.18
CA ALA A 178 17.65 21.54 8.94
C ALA A 178 16.34 21.49 9.75
N LEU A 179 15.83 20.28 9.97
CA LEU A 179 14.62 20.01 10.76
C LEU A 179 14.92 19.20 12.02
N ASN A 180 16.19 19.12 12.43
CA ASN A 180 16.64 18.32 13.58
C ASN A 180 16.04 18.75 14.93
N GLN A 181 15.56 19.99 15.04
CA GLN A 181 14.88 20.52 16.23
C GLN A 181 13.35 20.33 16.19
N SER A 182 12.84 19.65 15.16
CA SER A 182 11.41 19.32 15.03
C SER A 182 11.03 18.17 15.95
N TYR A 183 9.73 18.01 16.19
CA TYR A 183 9.17 16.79 16.77
C TYR A 183 8.01 16.34 15.90
N THR A 184 8.14 15.17 15.28
CA THR A 184 7.21 14.72 14.24
C THR A 184 6.79 13.27 14.49
N CYS A 185 6.10 12.67 13.52
CA CYS A 185 5.81 11.25 13.50
C CYS A 185 7.05 10.36 13.71
N LYS A 186 8.16 10.64 13.01
CA LYS A 186 9.40 9.87 13.17
C LYS A 186 9.95 9.98 14.60
N SER A 187 9.95 11.19 15.17
CA SER A 187 10.46 11.40 16.53
C SER A 187 9.71 10.55 17.55
N LEU A 188 8.37 10.52 17.46
CA LEU A 188 7.58 9.71 18.39
C LEU A 188 7.78 8.21 18.15
N MET A 189 7.79 7.75 16.89
CA MET A 189 8.02 6.33 16.60
C MET A 189 9.38 5.87 17.15
N VAL A 190 10.44 6.66 16.95
CA VAL A 190 11.76 6.39 17.52
C VAL A 190 11.71 6.37 19.05
N ASP A 191 11.00 7.31 19.68
CA ASP A 191 10.83 7.34 21.14
C ASP A 191 10.11 6.10 21.69
N LEU A 192 9.09 5.59 20.99
CA LEU A 192 8.39 4.35 21.37
C LEU A 192 9.30 3.12 21.24
N LEU A 193 10.13 3.08 20.20
CA LEU A 193 11.08 2.00 19.94
C LEU A 193 12.29 2.01 20.89
N LYS A 194 12.60 3.12 21.57
CA LYS A 194 13.66 3.15 22.59
C LYS A 194 13.37 2.18 23.73
N GLY A 195 14.36 1.36 24.05
CA GLY A 195 14.25 0.28 25.03
C GLY A 195 13.54 -0.97 24.50
N ILE A 196 13.07 -0.96 23.26
CA ILE A 196 12.62 -2.14 22.51
C ILE A 196 13.75 -2.59 21.58
N LEU A 197 14.19 -1.68 20.72
CA LEU A 197 15.33 -1.87 19.82
C LEU A 197 16.66 -1.50 20.48
N THR A 198 17.76 -2.02 19.94
CA THR A 198 19.12 -1.65 20.37
C THR A 198 19.48 -0.24 19.88
N GLN A 199 20.60 0.31 20.39
CA GLN A 199 21.04 1.65 19.96
C GLN A 199 21.47 1.65 18.49
N GLU A 200 22.10 0.58 18.01
CA GLU A 200 22.52 0.40 16.61
C GLU A 200 21.29 0.36 15.67
N GLN A 201 20.23 -0.33 16.09
CA GLN A 201 18.96 -0.40 15.35
C GLN A 201 18.28 0.97 15.25
N ILE A 202 18.30 1.74 16.35
CA ILE A 202 17.79 3.12 16.34
C ILE A 202 18.68 4.04 15.49
N ALA A 203 20.00 3.87 15.55
CA ALA A 203 20.96 4.62 14.75
C ALA A 203 20.74 4.40 13.25
N ARG A 204 20.48 3.16 12.82
CA ARG A 204 20.13 2.82 11.44
C ARG A 204 18.94 3.62 10.91
N ILE A 205 17.82 3.64 11.63
CA ILE A 205 16.61 4.36 11.17
C ILE A 205 16.71 5.88 11.33
N THR A 206 17.73 6.39 12.02
CA THR A 206 17.96 7.83 12.23
C THR A 206 19.20 8.37 11.51
N GLU A 207 19.89 7.54 10.72
CA GLU A 207 21.17 7.87 10.07
C GLU A 207 22.20 8.40 11.09
N GLU A 208 22.48 7.60 12.13
CA GLU A 208 23.39 7.97 13.23
C GLU A 208 22.96 9.27 13.95
N GLY A 209 21.64 9.44 14.11
CA GLY A 209 21.06 10.64 14.72
C GLY A 209 21.11 11.90 13.86
N LYS A 210 21.56 11.84 12.59
CA LYS A 210 21.56 12.99 11.68
C LYS A 210 20.15 13.42 11.28
N HIS A 211 19.24 12.47 11.16
CA HIS A 211 17.87 12.71 10.70
C HIS A 211 16.82 12.09 11.62
N PRO A 212 16.70 12.51 12.89
CA PRO A 212 15.81 11.87 13.87
C PRO A 212 14.33 12.27 13.70
N THR A 213 14.02 13.21 12.81
CA THR A 213 12.71 13.89 12.75
C THR A 213 12.03 13.83 11.38
N VAL A 214 12.70 13.39 10.32
CA VAL A 214 12.12 13.38 8.97
C VAL A 214 12.10 11.95 8.42
N PRO A 215 10.92 11.34 8.22
CA PRO A 215 10.79 9.97 7.70
C PRO A 215 11.49 9.72 6.37
N ARG A 216 11.47 10.71 5.46
CA ARG A 216 12.15 10.62 4.16
C ARG A 216 13.65 10.32 4.24
N TYR A 217 14.29 10.66 5.35
CA TYR A 217 15.73 10.47 5.57
C TYR A 217 16.00 9.33 6.57
N SER A 218 15.16 8.30 6.57
CA SER A 218 15.31 7.11 7.40
C SER A 218 16.17 6.05 6.74
N GLY A 219 17.40 6.39 6.36
CA GLY A 219 18.37 5.46 5.78
C GLY A 219 17.84 4.53 4.70
N LYS A 220 18.46 3.35 4.57
CA LYS A 220 17.99 2.30 3.65
C LYS A 220 16.74 1.62 4.24
N LEU A 221 15.67 1.63 3.45
CA LEU A 221 14.40 0.95 3.73
C LEU A 221 13.99 0.15 2.49
N GLU A 222 13.46 -1.05 2.70
CA GLU A 222 12.90 -1.84 1.60
C GLU A 222 11.48 -1.40 1.27
N LYS A 223 11.03 -1.60 0.03
CA LYS A 223 9.61 -1.52 -0.33
C LYS A 223 8.84 -2.68 0.32
N ILE A 224 7.73 -2.35 0.96
CA ILE A 224 6.84 -3.29 1.66
C ILE A 224 5.50 -3.35 0.94
N TYR A 225 4.90 -4.54 0.89
CA TYR A 225 3.57 -4.75 0.33
C TYR A 225 2.73 -5.54 1.31
N LEU A 226 1.58 -4.97 1.68
CA LEU A 226 0.59 -5.60 2.55
C LEU A 226 -0.72 -5.71 1.79
N HIS A 227 -1.56 -6.68 2.15
CA HIS A 227 -2.92 -6.80 1.63
C HIS A 227 -3.88 -7.01 2.79
N SER A 228 -5.10 -6.50 2.62
CA SER A 228 -6.17 -6.70 3.58
C SER A 228 -7.21 -7.71 3.05
N SER A 229 -7.88 -8.37 3.98
CA SER A 229 -9.03 -9.25 3.71
C SER A 229 -10.25 -8.76 4.49
N GLY A 230 -11.41 -9.36 4.24
CA GLY A 230 -12.67 -8.99 4.89
C GLY A 230 -13.54 -8.01 4.07
N PRO A 231 -14.66 -7.56 4.67
CA PRO A 231 -15.67 -6.74 4.00
C PRO A 231 -15.14 -5.36 3.58
N LEU A 232 -15.75 -4.82 2.51
CA LEU A 232 -15.52 -3.47 2.03
C LEU A 232 -16.59 -2.51 2.58
N ARG A 233 -16.18 -1.28 2.85
CA ARG A 233 -17.02 -0.13 3.12
C ARG A 233 -16.96 0.83 1.93
N GLU A 234 -18.02 1.63 1.78
CA GLU A 234 -18.09 2.70 0.80
C GLU A 234 -17.90 4.07 1.46
N HIS A 235 -17.14 4.94 0.81
CA HIS A 235 -17.04 6.34 1.16
C HIS A 235 -17.41 7.22 -0.02
N LYS A 236 -18.41 8.09 0.16
CA LYS A 236 -18.79 9.10 -0.83
C LYS A 236 -17.95 10.35 -0.65
N LYS A 237 -17.03 10.60 -1.59
CA LYS A 237 -16.23 11.83 -1.66
C LYS A 237 -17.13 13.06 -1.87
N SER A 238 -16.61 14.25 -1.56
CA SER A 238 -17.29 15.53 -1.81
C SER A 238 -17.62 15.76 -3.29
N SER A 239 -16.85 15.15 -4.21
CA SER A 239 -17.13 15.15 -5.65
C SER A 239 -18.32 14.27 -6.06
N GLY A 240 -18.90 13.50 -5.13
CA GLY A 240 -19.93 12.50 -5.41
C GLY A 240 -19.38 11.14 -5.84
N ALA A 241 -18.07 11.00 -6.07
CA ALA A 241 -17.44 9.72 -6.35
C ALA A 241 -17.50 8.79 -5.14
N ILE A 242 -17.91 7.55 -5.35
CA ILE A 242 -17.85 6.48 -4.35
C ILE A 242 -16.48 5.83 -4.47
N VAL A 243 -15.83 5.59 -3.33
CA VAL A 243 -14.61 4.79 -3.23
C VAL A 243 -14.77 3.73 -2.18
N HIS A 244 -14.15 2.57 -2.41
CA HIS A 244 -14.19 1.47 -1.46
C HIS A 244 -12.95 1.48 -0.55
N TYR A 245 -13.10 0.94 0.65
CA TYR A 245 -11.98 0.75 1.58
C TYR A 245 -12.32 -0.35 2.59
N ARG A 246 -11.31 -0.93 3.25
CA ARG A 246 -11.49 -1.82 4.41
C ARG A 246 -11.21 -1.07 5.71
N ASP A 247 -11.91 -1.42 6.78
CA ASP A 247 -11.76 -0.80 8.11
C ASP A 247 -11.34 -1.84 9.14
N LEU A 248 -10.25 -1.61 9.87
CA LEU A 248 -9.75 -2.53 10.91
C LEU A 248 -10.76 -2.78 12.04
N GLN A 249 -11.75 -1.90 12.19
CA GLN A 249 -12.80 -2.06 13.20
C GLN A 249 -13.90 -3.05 12.77
N ASP A 250 -13.95 -3.42 11.48
CA ASP A 250 -14.93 -4.38 10.99
C ASP A 250 -14.54 -5.81 11.34
N GLU A 251 -15.53 -6.59 11.78
CA GLU A 251 -15.34 -8.01 12.03
C GLU A 251 -14.89 -8.74 10.75
N GLY A 252 -13.83 -9.55 10.87
CA GLY A 252 -13.27 -10.30 9.76
C GLY A 252 -12.27 -9.55 8.90
N VAL A 253 -12.06 -8.24 9.10
CA VAL A 253 -11.00 -7.51 8.42
C VAL A 253 -9.64 -7.82 9.05
N LYS A 254 -8.67 -8.20 8.22
CA LYS A 254 -7.29 -8.48 8.64
C LYS A 254 -6.29 -7.88 7.66
N LEU A 255 -5.07 -7.65 8.14
CA LEU A 255 -3.95 -7.14 7.34
C LEU A 255 -2.79 -8.14 7.37
N HIS A 256 -2.27 -8.50 6.20
CA HIS A 256 -1.21 -9.48 6.04
C HIS A 256 -0.09 -8.92 5.17
N TRP A 257 1.12 -9.43 5.38
CA TRP A 257 2.21 -9.21 4.43
C TRP A 257 1.91 -9.94 3.13
N THR A 258 2.03 -9.24 1.99
CA THR A 258 1.92 -9.88 0.67
C THR A 258 3.21 -10.55 0.25
N LEU A 259 4.34 -9.98 0.65
CA LEU A 259 5.66 -10.61 0.58
C LEU A 259 6.28 -10.49 1.96
N PRO A 260 6.73 -11.58 2.61
CA PRO A 260 7.45 -11.49 3.87
C PRO A 260 8.63 -10.50 3.81
N PRO A 261 9.01 -9.87 4.93
CA PRO A 261 10.09 -8.89 4.94
C PRO A 261 11.41 -9.52 4.47
N GLN A 262 12.08 -8.86 3.53
CA GLN A 262 13.36 -9.30 2.99
C GLN A 262 14.53 -8.53 3.64
N GLU A 263 14.24 -7.38 4.25
CA GLU A 263 15.17 -6.60 5.07
C GLU A 263 14.77 -6.74 6.55
N ILE A 264 15.20 -7.85 7.15
CA ILE A 264 14.91 -8.21 8.54
C ILE A 264 16.19 -8.38 9.37
N GLU A 265 16.24 -7.73 10.53
CA GLU A 265 17.21 -8.05 11.58
C GLU A 265 16.59 -9.12 12.50
N ALA A 266 16.89 -10.37 12.19
CA ALA A 266 16.34 -11.53 12.88
C ALA A 266 17.09 -11.89 14.16
N LEU A 267 16.39 -12.52 15.10
CA LEU A 267 16.98 -13.12 16.30
C LEU A 267 17.68 -14.45 16.00
N SER A 268 17.34 -15.10 14.88
CA SER A 268 17.94 -16.35 14.45
C SER A 268 18.14 -16.43 12.94
N GLY A 269 19.16 -17.19 12.51
CA GLY A 269 19.37 -17.47 11.10
C GLY A 269 18.27 -18.33 10.47
N ASP A 270 17.48 -19.03 11.28
CA ASP A 270 16.36 -19.85 10.79
C ASP A 270 15.17 -18.98 10.38
N THR A 271 14.94 -17.86 11.07
CA THR A 271 13.97 -16.85 10.63
C THR A 271 14.34 -16.29 9.25
N ILE A 272 15.61 -15.92 9.05
CA ILE A 272 16.09 -15.42 7.75
C ILE A 272 15.87 -16.48 6.67
N LYS A 273 16.29 -17.73 6.92
CA LYS A 273 16.10 -18.82 5.97
C LYS A 273 14.63 -19.05 5.64
N LEU A 274 13.72 -18.90 6.60
CA LEU A 274 12.29 -19.12 6.37
C LEU A 274 11.70 -18.05 5.43
N LEU A 275 12.07 -16.78 5.61
CA LEU A 275 11.42 -15.66 4.93
C LEU A 275 12.07 -15.24 3.60
N GLU A 276 13.38 -15.46 3.48
CA GLU A 276 14.16 -14.98 2.35
C GLU A 276 13.74 -15.66 1.04
N ILE A 277 13.52 -14.86 0.00
CA ILE A 277 13.43 -15.33 -1.39
C ILE A 277 14.75 -15.08 -2.12
N SER A 278 14.92 -15.71 -3.29
CA SER A 278 16.11 -15.50 -4.11
C SER A 278 16.26 -14.01 -4.48
N GLU A 279 17.40 -13.42 -4.11
CA GLU A 279 17.72 -12.00 -4.28
C GLU A 279 17.55 -11.54 -5.73
N GLU A 280 17.90 -12.41 -6.69
CA GLU A 280 17.79 -12.19 -8.14
C GLU A 280 16.38 -11.80 -8.60
N TYR A 281 15.34 -12.30 -7.93
CA TYR A 281 13.94 -12.06 -8.32
C TYR A 281 13.20 -11.13 -7.35
N CYS A 282 13.85 -10.67 -6.28
CA CYS A 282 13.17 -9.90 -5.21
C CYS A 282 12.51 -8.63 -5.75
N ASP A 283 13.23 -7.84 -6.55
CA ASP A 283 12.70 -6.62 -7.15
C ASP A 283 11.57 -6.90 -8.15
N GLU A 284 11.69 -7.98 -8.93
CA GLU A 284 10.68 -8.36 -9.92
C GLU A 284 9.38 -8.83 -9.25
N VAL A 285 9.49 -9.62 -8.17
CA VAL A 285 8.36 -10.04 -7.34
C VAL A 285 7.67 -8.83 -6.73
N LYS A 286 8.43 -7.90 -6.14
CA LYS A 286 7.91 -6.65 -5.56
C LYS A 286 7.16 -5.80 -6.59
N GLN A 287 7.72 -5.65 -7.79
CA GLN A 287 7.06 -4.93 -8.88
C GLN A 287 5.77 -5.62 -9.33
N THR A 288 5.79 -6.96 -9.42
CA THR A 288 4.62 -7.75 -9.84
C THR A 288 3.49 -7.65 -8.81
N ILE A 289 3.80 -7.78 -7.52
CA ILE A 289 2.84 -7.61 -6.43
C ILE A 289 2.24 -6.20 -6.45
N SER A 290 3.07 -5.16 -6.60
CA SER A 290 2.59 -3.77 -6.72
C SER A 290 1.54 -3.62 -7.83
N LYS A 291 1.80 -4.21 -9.00
CA LYS A 291 0.87 -4.18 -10.13
C LYS A 291 -0.44 -4.87 -9.81
N LEU A 292 -0.39 -6.10 -9.28
CA LEU A 292 -1.58 -6.88 -8.96
C LEU A 292 -2.47 -6.18 -7.92
N GLN A 293 -1.89 -5.65 -6.85
CA GLN A 293 -2.67 -4.94 -5.81
C GLN A 293 -3.30 -3.65 -6.35
N LYS A 294 -2.58 -2.90 -7.20
CA LYS A 294 -3.16 -1.74 -7.88
C LYS A 294 -4.29 -2.12 -8.83
N LEU A 295 -4.17 -3.27 -9.51
CA LEU A 295 -5.22 -3.80 -10.39
C LEU A 295 -6.45 -4.23 -9.58
N GLU A 296 -6.28 -4.89 -8.43
CA GLU A 296 -7.38 -5.22 -7.51
C GLU A 296 -8.21 -3.98 -7.21
N TRP A 297 -7.58 -2.91 -6.71
CA TRP A 297 -8.27 -1.66 -6.37
C TRP A 297 -8.88 -0.96 -7.59
N LEU A 298 -8.22 -1.02 -8.75
CA LEU A 298 -8.78 -0.50 -9.99
C LEU A 298 -10.09 -1.21 -10.34
N PHE A 299 -10.13 -2.54 -10.26
CA PHE A 299 -11.34 -3.30 -10.55
C PHE A 299 -12.39 -3.17 -9.46
N ILE A 300 -12.03 -3.01 -8.18
CA ILE A 300 -13.00 -2.74 -7.11
C ILE A 300 -13.74 -1.41 -7.36
N ASP A 301 -13.03 -0.37 -7.77
CA ASP A 301 -13.62 0.97 -8.00
C ASP A 301 -14.18 1.16 -9.42
N ALA A 302 -13.98 0.20 -10.32
CA ALA A 302 -14.44 0.27 -11.70
C ALA A 302 -15.97 0.23 -11.79
N LYS A 303 -16.53 1.13 -12.61
CA LYS A 303 -17.97 1.16 -12.90
C LYS A 303 -18.27 0.31 -14.11
N LEU A 304 -18.90 -0.84 -13.88
CA LEU A 304 -19.30 -1.78 -14.92
C LEU A 304 -20.82 -2.00 -14.87
N PRO A 305 -21.47 -2.29 -16.03
CA PRO A 305 -22.85 -2.74 -16.08
C PRO A 305 -23.11 -3.93 -15.14
N GLU A 306 -24.29 -3.97 -14.51
CA GLU A 306 -24.66 -5.00 -13.51
C GLU A 306 -24.48 -6.43 -14.03
N LYS A 307 -24.72 -6.66 -15.34
CA LYS A 307 -24.54 -7.97 -15.96
C LYS A 307 -23.11 -8.52 -15.88
N TYR A 308 -22.12 -7.67 -15.62
CA TYR A 308 -20.72 -8.06 -15.49
C TYR A 308 -20.21 -8.10 -14.04
N HIS A 309 -21.05 -7.83 -13.03
CA HIS A 309 -20.60 -7.81 -11.63
C HIS A 309 -20.05 -9.17 -11.17
N SER A 310 -20.62 -10.29 -11.59
CA SER A 310 -20.06 -11.60 -11.24
C SER A 310 -18.67 -11.83 -11.85
N TYR A 311 -18.44 -11.35 -13.08
CA TYR A 311 -17.11 -11.41 -13.72
C TYR A 311 -16.11 -10.54 -12.98
N GLN A 312 -16.55 -9.38 -12.50
CA GLN A 312 -15.73 -8.46 -11.71
C GLN A 312 -15.30 -9.09 -10.38
N GLU A 313 -16.23 -9.69 -9.64
CA GLU A 313 -15.94 -10.40 -8.40
C GLU A 313 -14.95 -11.55 -8.60
N ASP A 314 -15.19 -12.39 -9.61
CA ASP A 314 -14.33 -13.52 -9.94
C ASP A 314 -12.93 -13.08 -10.39
N LEU A 315 -12.84 -12.01 -11.20
CA LEU A 315 -11.57 -11.47 -11.65
C LEU A 315 -10.78 -10.86 -10.48
N ILE A 316 -11.44 -10.11 -9.59
CA ILE A 316 -10.83 -9.60 -8.37
C ILE A 316 -10.29 -10.76 -7.54
N ALA A 317 -11.08 -11.82 -7.33
CA ALA A 317 -10.64 -13.00 -6.61
C ALA A 317 -9.40 -13.66 -7.24
N ARG A 318 -9.35 -13.77 -8.58
CA ARG A 318 -8.18 -14.30 -9.31
C ARG A 318 -6.94 -13.42 -9.14
N ILE A 319 -7.08 -12.09 -9.26
CA ILE A 319 -5.99 -11.14 -9.01
C ILE A 319 -5.44 -11.31 -7.59
N ARG A 320 -6.34 -11.43 -6.62
CA ARG A 320 -5.97 -11.66 -5.22
C ARG A 320 -5.22 -12.96 -5.03
N GLN A 321 -5.72 -14.08 -5.55
CA GLN A 321 -5.04 -15.37 -5.49
C GLN A 321 -3.61 -15.29 -6.04
N CYS A 322 -3.38 -14.55 -7.13
CA CYS A 322 -2.04 -14.39 -7.69
C CYS A 322 -1.06 -13.69 -6.73
N TYR A 323 -1.44 -12.59 -6.08
CA TYR A 323 -0.51 -11.91 -5.17
C TYR A 323 -0.47 -12.58 -3.77
N GLU A 324 -1.58 -13.15 -3.29
CA GLU A 324 -1.64 -13.82 -1.98
C GLU A 324 -0.80 -15.09 -1.96
N ALA A 325 -0.55 -15.73 -3.11
CA ALA A 325 0.37 -16.85 -3.20
C ALA A 325 1.81 -16.50 -2.74
N PHE A 326 2.23 -15.23 -2.79
CA PHE A 326 3.53 -14.79 -2.28
C PHE A 326 3.54 -14.58 -0.75
N ALA A 327 2.38 -14.49 -0.12
CA ALA A 327 2.22 -14.24 1.31
C ALA A 327 2.46 -15.49 2.16
N GLU A 328 2.31 -16.67 1.56
CA GLU A 328 2.46 -17.95 2.23
C GLU A 328 3.93 -18.20 2.57
N VAL A 329 4.21 -18.28 3.87
CA VAL A 329 5.47 -18.69 4.45
C VAL A 329 5.44 -20.20 4.64
N GLU A 330 6.35 -20.92 3.99
CA GLU A 330 6.47 -22.37 4.12
C GLU A 330 7.93 -22.75 4.45
N PRO A 331 8.16 -23.81 5.23
CA PRO A 331 9.50 -24.33 5.45
C PRO A 331 10.18 -24.71 4.12
N LYS A 332 11.37 -24.17 3.90
CA LYS A 332 12.16 -24.44 2.69
C LYS A 332 12.44 -25.92 2.50
N LYS A 333 12.30 -26.40 1.28
CA LYS A 333 12.54 -27.82 0.94
C LYS A 333 14.03 -28.11 0.99
N ALA A 334 14.42 -29.27 1.52
CA ALA A 334 15.82 -29.64 1.71
C ALA A 334 16.63 -29.48 0.41
N LYS A 335 17.73 -28.72 0.50
CA LYS A 335 18.53 -28.29 -0.65
C LYS A 335 19.32 -29.44 -1.27
N SER A 336 19.02 -29.78 -2.53
CA SER A 336 20.04 -30.20 -3.49
C SER A 336 20.40 -29.00 -4.38
N THR A 337 20.93 -27.92 -3.80
CA THR A 337 21.28 -26.72 -4.57
C THR A 337 22.44 -27.00 -5.50
N THR A 338 22.26 -26.74 -6.79
CA THR A 338 23.35 -26.76 -7.79
C THR A 338 24.16 -25.46 -7.64
N THR A 339 25.37 -25.54 -7.09
CA THR A 339 26.24 -24.37 -6.86
C THR A 339 27.33 -24.21 -7.93
N GLY A 340 27.93 -23.02 -8.04
CA GLY A 340 29.04 -22.73 -8.95
C GLY A 340 28.63 -22.35 -10.39
N TRP A 341 29.50 -22.61 -11.38
CA TRP A 341 29.29 -22.27 -12.79
C TRP A 341 27.99 -22.82 -13.38
N MET A 342 27.56 -24.00 -12.90
CA MET A 342 26.31 -24.63 -13.31
C MET A 342 25.10 -23.86 -12.78
N GLY A 343 25.16 -23.33 -11.55
CA GLY A 343 24.14 -22.43 -11.01
C GLY A 343 24.10 -21.07 -11.72
N PHE A 344 25.26 -20.54 -12.14
CA PHE A 344 25.34 -19.32 -12.95
C PHE A 344 24.73 -19.52 -14.34
N ALA A 345 25.02 -20.65 -15.00
CA ALA A 345 24.41 -20.98 -16.28
C ALA A 345 22.88 -21.14 -16.15
N LEU A 346 22.40 -21.78 -15.09
CA LEU A 346 20.96 -21.90 -14.84
C LEU A 346 20.29 -20.53 -14.67
N SER A 347 20.89 -19.60 -13.91
CA SER A 347 20.42 -18.21 -13.78
C SER A 347 20.36 -17.50 -15.13
N LEU A 348 21.41 -17.61 -15.96
CA LEU A 348 21.44 -17.02 -17.30
C LEU A 348 20.31 -17.54 -18.22
N PHE A 349 19.87 -18.78 -18.03
CA PHE A 349 18.77 -19.38 -18.78
C PHE A 349 17.42 -19.29 -18.04
N SER A 350 17.35 -18.57 -16.91
CA SER A 350 16.16 -18.49 -16.06
C SER A 350 15.61 -19.86 -15.62
N LEU A 351 16.51 -20.82 -15.43
CA LEU A 351 16.19 -22.16 -14.93
C LEU A 351 16.36 -22.21 -13.41
N PRO A 352 15.41 -22.82 -12.67
CA PRO A 352 15.42 -22.81 -11.21
C PRO A 352 16.59 -23.63 -10.64
N LYS A 353 17.25 -23.09 -9.60
CA LYS A 353 18.38 -23.76 -8.92
C LYS A 353 17.92 -24.80 -7.88
N ASP A 354 16.71 -24.63 -7.36
CA ASP A 354 16.06 -25.56 -6.41
C ASP A 354 14.52 -25.53 -6.53
N LEU A 355 13.84 -26.31 -5.68
CA LEU A 355 12.38 -26.44 -5.67
C LEU A 355 11.66 -25.16 -5.19
N ASP A 356 12.29 -24.39 -4.31
CA ASP A 356 11.70 -23.17 -3.75
C ASP A 356 11.75 -22.06 -4.81
N GLU A 357 12.88 -21.95 -5.53
CA GLU A 357 13.01 -21.06 -6.68
C GLU A 357 12.05 -21.45 -7.81
N LYS A 358 11.86 -22.74 -8.09
CA LYS A 358 10.87 -23.20 -9.07
C LYS A 358 9.44 -22.77 -8.69
N SER A 359 9.07 -22.88 -7.41
CA SER A 359 7.78 -22.42 -6.90
C SER A 359 7.62 -20.91 -7.06
N LEU A 360 8.66 -20.14 -6.70
CA LEU A 360 8.68 -18.68 -6.86
C LEU A 360 8.48 -18.25 -8.32
N LEU A 361 9.22 -18.87 -9.25
CA LEU A 361 9.10 -18.61 -10.68
C LEU A 361 7.72 -18.98 -11.23
N GLN A 362 7.10 -20.06 -10.73
CA GLN A 362 5.73 -20.42 -11.11
C GLN A 362 4.72 -19.35 -10.66
N LYS A 363 4.79 -18.90 -9.40
CA LYS A 363 3.95 -17.80 -8.89
C LYS A 363 4.11 -16.55 -9.74
N LEU A 364 5.36 -16.20 -10.05
CA LEU A 364 5.69 -15.04 -10.87
C LEU A 364 5.16 -15.15 -12.31
N ASN A 365 5.30 -16.32 -12.94
CA ASN A 365 4.80 -16.56 -14.28
C ASN A 365 3.27 -16.46 -14.33
N ASN A 366 2.57 -17.08 -13.38
CA ASN A 366 1.10 -16.99 -13.31
C ASN A 366 0.63 -15.53 -13.21
N ALA A 367 1.26 -14.74 -12.35
CA ALA A 367 0.98 -13.32 -12.21
C ALA A 367 1.24 -12.53 -13.50
N LYS A 368 2.38 -12.78 -14.17
CA LYS A 368 2.72 -12.13 -15.44
C LYS A 368 1.75 -12.51 -16.55
N TYR A 369 1.31 -13.77 -16.63
CA TYR A 369 0.31 -14.21 -17.61
C TYR A 369 -1.00 -13.46 -17.41
N LEU A 370 -1.52 -13.40 -16.18
CA LEU A 370 -2.74 -12.63 -15.87
C LEU A 370 -2.61 -11.16 -16.29
N ILE A 371 -1.52 -10.50 -15.88
CA ILE A 371 -1.25 -9.10 -16.24
C ILE A 371 -1.21 -8.91 -17.76
N ASN A 372 -0.54 -9.80 -18.48
CA ASN A 372 -0.47 -9.75 -19.94
C ASN A 372 -1.84 -9.97 -20.58
N SER A 373 -2.61 -10.94 -20.12
CA SER A 373 -3.96 -11.24 -20.62
C SER A 373 -4.91 -10.06 -20.45
N LEU A 374 -4.86 -9.36 -19.30
CA LEU A 374 -5.65 -8.14 -19.09
C LEU A 374 -5.31 -7.03 -20.11
N TYR A 375 -4.02 -6.88 -20.44
CA TYR A 375 -3.60 -5.94 -21.47
C TYR A 375 -4.05 -6.38 -22.86
N MET A 376 -3.89 -7.65 -23.21
CA MET A 376 -4.31 -8.19 -24.51
C MET A 376 -5.82 -8.08 -24.70
N ALA A 377 -6.61 -8.32 -23.64
CA ALA A 377 -8.05 -8.13 -23.70
C ALA A 377 -8.47 -6.72 -24.11
N ILE A 378 -7.73 -5.69 -23.67
CA ILE A 378 -7.97 -4.30 -24.08
C ILE A 378 -7.57 -4.08 -25.53
N VAL A 379 -6.37 -4.52 -25.92
CA VAL A 379 -5.82 -4.25 -27.27
C VAL A 379 -6.56 -5.01 -28.36
N ASP A 380 -6.93 -6.25 -28.09
CA ASP A 380 -7.57 -7.15 -29.04
C ASP A 380 -9.11 -7.12 -28.94
N TYR A 381 -9.67 -6.23 -28.12
CA TYR A 381 -11.12 -6.05 -27.94
C TYR A 381 -11.87 -7.36 -27.65
N TRP A 382 -11.39 -8.11 -26.66
CA TRP A 382 -12.02 -9.38 -26.29
C TRP A 382 -13.50 -9.20 -25.97
N LYS A 383 -14.34 -10.07 -26.53
CA LYS A 383 -15.80 -10.03 -26.38
C LYS A 383 -16.24 -11.00 -25.30
N ILE A 384 -17.20 -10.57 -24.49
CA ILE A 384 -17.99 -11.43 -23.60
C ILE A 384 -19.29 -11.74 -24.32
N TYR A 385 -19.50 -13.02 -24.65
CA TYR A 385 -20.71 -13.51 -25.33
C TYR A 385 -21.78 -13.89 -24.29
N ASP A 386 -22.97 -13.31 -24.39
CA ASP A 386 -24.03 -13.51 -23.38
C ASP A 386 -24.50 -14.99 -23.30
N ASP A 387 -24.36 -15.76 -24.39
CA ASP A 387 -24.69 -17.19 -24.44
C ASP A 387 -23.61 -18.10 -23.85
N TRP A 388 -22.44 -17.55 -23.52
CA TRP A 388 -21.32 -18.33 -23.02
C TRP A 388 -21.17 -18.14 -21.50
N PRO A 389 -20.99 -19.22 -20.74
CA PRO A 389 -20.74 -19.13 -19.30
C PRO A 389 -19.38 -18.48 -19.01
N SER A 390 -19.21 -17.99 -17.78
CA SER A 390 -17.89 -17.67 -17.23
C SER A 390 -17.04 -18.93 -17.13
N GLU A 391 -15.73 -18.81 -17.34
CA GLU A 391 -14.76 -19.91 -17.12
C GLU A 391 -14.80 -20.49 -15.69
N THR A 392 -15.33 -19.75 -14.71
CA THR A 392 -15.48 -20.21 -13.33
C THR A 392 -16.69 -21.12 -13.11
N LYS A 393 -17.59 -21.24 -14.11
CA LYS A 393 -18.89 -21.93 -13.97
C LYS A 393 -19.00 -23.20 -14.82
N THR A 394 -18.01 -23.52 -15.62
CA THR A 394 -18.04 -24.65 -16.56
C THR A 394 -16.64 -25.17 -16.84
N ASP A 395 -16.53 -26.45 -17.18
CA ASP A 395 -15.32 -27.07 -17.73
C ASP A 395 -15.39 -27.19 -19.28
N SER A 396 -16.37 -26.55 -19.92
CA SER A 396 -16.51 -26.55 -21.39
C SER A 396 -15.39 -25.77 -22.07
N THR A 397 -15.17 -26.02 -23.36
CA THR A 397 -14.21 -25.25 -24.18
C THR A 397 -14.76 -23.88 -24.60
N ASP A 398 -16.08 -23.73 -24.61
CA ASP A 398 -16.76 -22.48 -24.97
C ASP A 398 -17.10 -21.73 -23.68
N TYR A 399 -16.28 -20.74 -23.33
CA TYR A 399 -16.44 -19.91 -22.14
C TYR A 399 -15.89 -18.50 -22.37
N ASN A 400 -16.36 -17.55 -21.55
CA ASN A 400 -15.80 -16.20 -21.49
C ASN A 400 -14.65 -16.14 -20.46
N PRO A 401 -13.43 -15.75 -20.85
CA PRO A 401 -12.33 -15.55 -19.91
C PRO A 401 -12.60 -14.32 -19.05
N LEU A 402 -12.25 -14.38 -17.76
CA LEU A 402 -12.45 -13.28 -16.81
C LEU A 402 -11.71 -12.01 -17.26
N GLU A 403 -10.55 -12.15 -17.88
CA GLU A 403 -9.72 -11.04 -18.33
C GLU A 403 -10.39 -10.22 -19.44
N ALA A 404 -11.36 -10.79 -20.18
CA ALA A 404 -12.14 -10.06 -21.19
C ALA A 404 -12.85 -8.84 -20.59
N LEU A 405 -13.13 -8.85 -19.28
CA LEU A 405 -13.72 -7.72 -18.56
C LEU A 405 -12.92 -6.42 -18.72
N ALA A 406 -11.59 -6.51 -18.86
CA ALA A 406 -10.74 -5.35 -19.05
C ALA A 406 -11.11 -4.55 -20.32
N ALA A 407 -11.62 -5.22 -21.36
CA ALA A 407 -12.10 -4.58 -22.60
C ALA A 407 -13.34 -3.71 -22.38
N TYR A 408 -14.09 -3.93 -21.30
CA TYR A 408 -15.35 -3.25 -20.97
C TYR A 408 -15.18 -2.11 -19.95
N LEU A 409 -13.96 -1.88 -19.45
CA LEU A 409 -13.64 -0.71 -18.63
C LEU A 409 -13.87 0.60 -19.41
N CYS A 410 -14.16 1.68 -18.69
CA CYS A 410 -14.18 3.00 -19.29
C CYS A 410 -12.77 3.40 -19.77
N GLU A 411 -12.68 4.35 -20.70
CA GLU A 411 -11.41 4.75 -21.31
C GLU A 411 -10.36 5.22 -20.28
N ASP A 412 -10.79 5.98 -19.26
CA ASP A 412 -9.92 6.44 -18.18
C ASP A 412 -9.36 5.27 -17.37
N ASP A 413 -10.17 4.25 -17.10
CA ASP A 413 -9.74 3.07 -16.35
C ASP A 413 -8.85 2.15 -17.19
N LYS A 414 -9.08 2.05 -18.51
CA LYS A 414 -8.15 1.40 -19.45
C LYS A 414 -6.78 2.08 -19.44
N LYS A 415 -6.74 3.42 -19.50
CA LYS A 415 -5.50 4.20 -19.41
C LYS A 415 -4.78 3.98 -18.08
N LYS A 416 -5.52 3.96 -16.96
CA LYS A 416 -4.95 3.65 -15.64
C LYS A 416 -4.39 2.23 -15.58
N LEU A 417 -5.13 1.25 -16.10
CA LEU A 417 -4.71 -0.15 -16.14
C LEU A 417 -3.41 -0.29 -16.95
N CYS A 418 -3.34 0.25 -18.17
CA CYS A 418 -2.12 0.24 -18.98
C CYS A 418 -0.94 0.89 -18.24
N LYS A 419 -1.17 2.03 -17.57
CA LYS A 419 -0.15 2.70 -16.75
C LYS A 419 0.34 1.84 -15.58
N ILE A 420 -0.55 1.12 -14.89
CA ILE A 420 -0.17 0.18 -13.82
C ILE A 420 0.73 -0.92 -14.38
N ILE A 421 0.35 -1.50 -15.52
CA ILE A 421 1.11 -2.58 -16.17
C ILE A 421 2.49 -2.08 -16.66
N GLY A 422 2.60 -0.79 -16.98
CA GLY A 422 3.78 -0.17 -17.57
C GLY A 422 3.79 -0.25 -19.09
N ARG A 423 2.61 -0.21 -19.72
CA ARG A 423 2.42 -0.19 -21.18
C ARG A 423 1.60 1.03 -21.58
N ASN A 424 1.72 1.43 -22.84
CA ASN A 424 0.91 2.50 -23.41
C ASN A 424 -0.51 1.99 -23.67
N TYR A 425 -1.51 2.84 -23.44
CA TYR A 425 -2.84 2.60 -23.97
C TYR A 425 -2.80 2.85 -25.48
N LEU A 426 -3.35 1.92 -26.24
CA LEU A 426 -3.52 2.05 -27.68
C LEU A 426 -4.99 2.36 -27.91
N ASP A 427 -5.28 3.54 -28.45
CA ASP A 427 -6.62 3.85 -28.92
C ASP A 427 -7.02 2.79 -29.97
N PRO A 428 -8.29 2.37 -30.02
CA PRO A 428 -8.77 1.58 -31.14
C PRO A 428 -8.40 2.32 -32.41
N SER A 429 -7.59 1.71 -33.27
CA SER A 429 -7.49 2.20 -34.64
C SER A 429 -8.92 2.28 -35.16
N SER A 430 -9.32 3.47 -35.59
CA SER A 430 -10.63 3.70 -36.19
C SER A 430 -10.69 3.00 -37.53
N GLU A 431 -10.71 1.68 -37.51
CA GLU A 431 -10.65 0.83 -38.69
C GLU A 431 -11.51 -0.41 -38.43
N GLU A 432 -12.82 -0.19 -38.60
CA GLU A 432 -13.66 -1.05 -39.44
C GLU A 432 -13.06 -1.17 -40.87
N GLU A 433 -11.78 -1.54 -41.02
CA GLU A 433 -11.16 -1.84 -42.33
C GLU A 433 -11.16 -3.34 -42.63
N PHE A 434 -11.77 -4.18 -41.77
CA PHE A 434 -11.93 -5.61 -42.03
C PHE A 434 -13.36 -6.04 -42.41
N ASP A 435 -14.32 -5.12 -42.51
CA ASP A 435 -15.68 -5.41 -43.03
C ASP A 435 -15.86 -5.01 -44.51
N ASN A 436 -14.84 -4.44 -45.17
CA ASN A 436 -14.91 -4.04 -46.59
C ASN A 436 -14.32 -5.05 -47.60
N ILE A 437 -13.97 -6.26 -47.17
CA ILE A 437 -13.46 -7.31 -48.09
C ILE A 437 -14.54 -8.27 -48.61
N GLU A 438 -15.77 -8.29 -48.06
CA GLU A 438 -16.83 -9.21 -48.55
C GLU A 438 -17.99 -8.58 -49.34
N GLU A 439 -18.06 -7.25 -49.53
CA GLU A 439 -19.16 -6.62 -50.30
C GLU A 439 -18.78 -5.89 -51.61
N SER A 440 -17.49 -5.91 -52.02
CA SER A 440 -17.08 -5.28 -53.28
C SER A 440 -16.98 -6.23 -54.49
N GLU A 441 -17.01 -7.56 -54.29
CA GLU A 441 -17.05 -8.53 -55.39
C GLU A 441 -18.48 -8.98 -55.79
N TRP A 442 -19.53 -8.48 -55.13
CA TRP A 442 -20.93 -8.85 -55.41
C TRP A 442 -21.84 -7.70 -55.90
N LYS A 443 -21.25 -6.57 -56.32
CA LYS A 443 -22.00 -5.42 -56.88
C LYS A 443 -21.40 -4.82 -58.15
N ASN A 444 -20.70 -5.61 -58.96
CA ASN A 444 -20.58 -5.34 -60.40
C ASN A 444 -21.26 -6.44 -61.19
N SER A 445 -22.59 -6.35 -61.12
CA SER A 445 -23.57 -6.82 -62.08
C SER A 445 -23.04 -6.82 -63.51
N GLU A 446 -23.19 -7.91 -64.26
CA GLU A 446 -24.34 -8.04 -65.17
C GLU A 446 -24.80 -6.70 -65.75
N LEU A 447 -24.16 -6.28 -66.84
CA LEU A 447 -24.75 -5.40 -67.84
C LEU A 447 -24.11 -5.71 -69.20
N GLY A 448 -24.86 -6.45 -70.03
CA GLY A 448 -24.96 -6.15 -71.46
C GLY A 448 -24.01 -6.85 -72.44
N SER A 449 -24.48 -8.00 -72.94
CA SER A 449 -24.67 -8.29 -74.38
C SER A 449 -23.52 -8.14 -75.39
N ALA A 450 -23.14 -9.30 -75.95
CA ALA A 450 -23.18 -9.67 -77.37
C ALA A 450 -22.25 -9.02 -78.43
N SER A 451 -21.54 -9.91 -79.14
CA SER A 451 -21.09 -9.84 -80.57
C SER A 451 -19.91 -8.89 -80.87
N ALA A 452 -18.89 -9.18 -81.69
CA ALA A 452 -18.70 -10.17 -82.74
C ALA A 452 -17.20 -10.35 -83.09
N ARG A 453 -16.86 -11.58 -83.52
CA ARG A 453 -15.91 -12.06 -84.56
C ARG A 453 -14.67 -11.25 -85.04
N THR A 454 -13.65 -12.06 -85.35
CA THR A 454 -12.54 -11.94 -86.36
C THR A 454 -11.42 -10.94 -86.02
N MET A 455 -10.12 -11.27 -86.14
CA MET A 455 -9.37 -12.33 -86.84
C MET A 455 -8.47 -13.14 -85.89
#